data_AF-A0A645EA72-F1
#
_entry.id   AF-A0A645EA72-F1
#
_cell.length_a   1.000
_cell.length_b   1.000
_cell.length_c   1.000
_cell.angle_alpha   90.00
_cell.angle_beta   90.00
_cell.angle_gamma   90.00
#
_symmetry.space_group_name_H-M   'P 1'
#
loop_
_entity.id
_entity.type
_entity.pdbx_description
1 polymer ?
#
loop_
_entity_poly.entity_id
_entity_poly.type
_entity_poly.pdbx_seq_one_letter_code
_entity_poly.pdbx_strand_id
1 'polypeptide(L)' 'MYNYAQLGSNNICIAVSQLSNEVQAANMISIDSADYTLLGKRYNNGIWEEVETPLLVQPATQQDKIEAGIDYLIMLSQ' A
#
# COMPACT_ATOMS: atom_id res chain seq x y z
N MET A 1 -8.80 -24.14 1.77
CA MET A 1 -8.61 -22.75 2.24
C MET A 1 -8.40 -21.90 1.02
N TYR A 2 -9.21 -20.86 0.84
CA TYR A 2 -9.28 -20.09 -0.40
C TYR A 2 -8.77 -18.68 -0.16
N ASN A 3 -7.82 -18.23 -0.97
CA ASN A 3 -7.26 -16.90 -0.88
C ASN A 3 -7.87 -16.03 -1.98
N TYR A 4 -8.24 -14.80 -1.61
CA TYR A 4 -8.86 -13.85 -2.52
C TYR A 4 -8.26 -12.47 -2.35
N ALA A 5 -8.01 -11.80 -3.46
CA ALA A 5 -7.79 -10.36 -3.54
C ALA A 5 -9.14 -9.66 -3.80
N GLN A 6 -9.53 -8.79 -2.88
CA GLN A 6 -10.75 -7.99 -3.00
C GLN A 6 -10.44 -6.68 -3.72
N LEU A 7 -11.12 -6.48 -4.84
CA LEU A 7 -11.08 -5.26 -5.63
C LEU A 7 -12.07 -4.24 -5.08
N GLY A 8 -11.60 -3.00 -4.95
CA GLY A 8 -12.41 -1.81 -4.70
C GLY A 8 -12.67 -1.03 -5.99
N SER A 9 -12.76 0.29 -5.86
CA SER A 9 -12.91 1.19 -7.00
C SER A 9 -11.72 1.09 -7.96
N ASN A 10 -11.98 1.26 -9.26
CA ASN A 10 -10.96 1.20 -10.33
C ASN A 10 -10.18 -0.13 -10.41
N ASN A 11 -10.77 -1.23 -9.94
CA ASN A 11 -10.13 -2.56 -9.88
C ASN A 11 -8.84 -2.59 -9.04
N ILE A 12 -8.70 -1.70 -8.05
CA ILE A 12 -7.54 -1.69 -7.15
C ILE A 12 -7.78 -2.69 -6.02
N CYS A 13 -6.79 -3.52 -5.71
CA CYS A 13 -6.85 -4.40 -4.55
C CYS A 13 -6.82 -3.58 -3.26
N ILE A 14 -7.86 -3.71 -2.46
CA ILE A 14 -8.01 -3.01 -1.18
C ILE A 14 -7.86 -3.95 0.03
N ALA A 15 -8.01 -5.26 -0.18
CA ALA A 15 -7.88 -6.26 0.89
C ALA A 15 -7.49 -7.63 0.32
N VAL A 16 -6.81 -8.42 1.13
CA VAL A 16 -6.55 -9.84 0.88
C VAL A 16 -7.22 -10.64 1.99
N SER A 17 -8.01 -11.63 1.62
CA SER A 17 -8.82 -12.42 2.53
C SER A 17 -8.56 -13.91 2.33
N GLN A 18 -8.59 -14.64 3.44
CA GLN A 18 -8.48 -16.08 3.47
C GLN A 18 -9.76 -16.66 4.05
N LEU A 19 -10.47 -17.44 3.24
CA LEU A 19 -11.80 -17.93 3.55
C LEU A 19 -11.82 -19.45 3.62
N SER A 20 -12.72 -19.96 4.47
CA SER A 20 -12.96 -21.40 4.64
C SER A 20 -13.64 -22.03 3.42
N ASN A 21 -14.37 -21.21 2.64
CA ASN A 21 -15.22 -21.62 1.55
C ASN A 21 -14.98 -20.75 0.31
N GLU A 22 -15.40 -21.26 -0.85
CA GLU A 22 -15.37 -20.50 -2.10
C GLU A 22 -16.37 -19.36 -2.06
N VAL A 23 -15.95 -18.21 -2.58
CA VAL A 23 -16.83 -17.06 -2.80
C VAL A 23 -16.84 -16.74 -4.29
N GLN A 24 -18.05 -16.68 -4.86
CA GLN A 24 -18.27 -16.17 -6.20
C GLN A 24 -18.76 -14.74 -6.11
N ALA A 25 -17.83 -13.79 -6.21
CA ALA A 25 -18.11 -12.36 -6.25
C ALA A 25 -17.27 -11.71 -7.35
N ALA A 26 -17.88 -10.80 -8.12
CA ALA A 26 -17.20 -10.16 -9.27
C ALA A 26 -15.97 -9.34 -8.87
N ASN A 27 -15.92 -8.87 -7.63
CA ASN A 27 -14.82 -8.08 -7.06
C ASN A 27 -13.84 -8.94 -6.24
N MET A 28 -13.92 -10.27 -6.30
CA MET A 28 -13.00 -11.16 -5.59
C MET A 28 -12.24 -12.01 -6.60
N ILE A 29 -10.95 -11.73 -6.72
CA ILE A 29 -10.05 -12.48 -7.60
C ILE A 29 -9.38 -13.58 -6.77
N SER A 30 -9.52 -14.82 -7.20
CA SER A 30 -8.83 -15.94 -6.54
C SER A 30 -7.32 -15.81 -6.77
N ILE A 31 -6.55 -16.02 -5.70
CA ILE A 31 -5.09 -15.97 -5.71
C ILE A 31 -4.54 -17.24 -5.06
N ASP A 32 -3.32 -17.63 -5.42
CA ASP A 32 -2.73 -18.89 -4.94
C ASP A 32 -2.38 -18.82 -3.44
N SER A 33 -1.96 -17.66 -2.96
CA SER A 33 -1.54 -17.42 -1.58
C SER A 33 -2.05 -16.07 -1.07
N ALA A 34 -2.03 -15.85 0.25
CA ALA A 34 -2.37 -14.56 0.84
C ALA A 34 -1.26 -13.52 0.58
N ASP A 35 -1.13 -13.09 -0.68
CA ASP A 35 -0.11 -12.17 -1.15
C ASP A 35 -0.53 -10.71 -0.93
N TYR A 36 -0.06 -10.15 0.19
CA TYR A 36 -0.31 -8.75 0.54
C TYR A 36 0.45 -7.75 -0.33
N THR A 37 1.38 -8.19 -1.18
CA THR A 37 2.06 -7.29 -2.13
C THR A 37 1.11 -6.77 -3.21
N LEU A 38 -0.04 -7.44 -3.41
CA LEU A 38 -1.06 -7.03 -4.36
C LEU A 38 -1.85 -5.79 -3.89
N LEU A 39 -1.80 -5.43 -2.61
CA LEU A 39 -2.51 -4.27 -2.08
C LEU A 39 -2.05 -2.98 -2.79
N GLY A 40 -3.01 -2.18 -3.25
CA GLY A 40 -2.75 -0.97 -4.01
C GLY A 40 -2.48 -1.18 -5.50
N LYS A 41 -2.26 -2.43 -5.95
CA LYS A 41 -2.15 -2.75 -7.38
C LYS A 41 -3.51 -2.80 -8.04
N ARG A 42 -3.55 -2.46 -9.34
CA ARG A 42 -4.75 -2.54 -10.16
C ARG A 42 -4.78 -3.87 -10.91
N TYR A 43 -5.94 -4.53 -10.89
CA TYR A 43 -6.18 -5.75 -11.65
C TYR A 43 -6.80 -5.41 -13.00
N ASN A 44 -6.15 -5.84 -14.09
CA ASN A 44 -6.64 -5.69 -15.45
C ASN A 44 -6.52 -7.02 -16.19
N ASN A 45 -7.66 -7.69 -16.40
CA ASN A 45 -7.81 -8.90 -17.22
C ASN A 45 -6.76 -9.99 -16.93
N GLY A 46 -6.44 -10.26 -15.66
CA GLY A 46 -5.44 -11.28 -15.27
C GLY A 46 -4.08 -10.73 -14.89
N ILE A 47 -3.81 -9.45 -15.12
CA ILE A 47 -2.52 -8.82 -14.84
C ILE A 47 -2.66 -7.84 -13.68
N TRP A 48 -1.72 -7.90 -12.74
CA TRP A 48 -1.58 -6.92 -11.66
C TRP A 48 -0.60 -5.83 -12.07
N GLU A 49 -1.09 -4.61 -12.17
CA GLU A 49 -0.31 -3.43 -12.53
C GLU A 49 -0.03 -2.59 -11.29
N GLU A 50 1.20 -2.07 -11.18
CA GLU A 50 1.53 -1.03 -10.20
C GLU A 50 0.73 0.23 -10.52
N VAL A 51 0.04 0.76 -9.52
CA VAL A 51 -0.55 2.09 -9.61
C VAL A 51 0.49 3.05 -9.05
N GLU A 52 0.99 3.96 -9.89
CA GLU A 52 1.79 5.08 -9.42
C GLU A 52 0.92 5.93 -8.49
N THR A 53 0.92 5.60 -7.19
CA THR A 53 0.49 6.57 -6.19
C THR A 53 1.45 7.73 -6.30
N PRO A 54 0.97 8.98 -6.47
CA PRO A 54 1.84 10.13 -6.34
C PRO A 54 2.64 9.93 -5.06
N LEU A 55 3.97 9.98 -5.14
CA LEU A 55 4.83 9.90 -3.99
C LEU A 55 4.32 10.97 -3.01
N LEU A 56 3.49 10.56 -2.05
CA LEU A 56 3.23 11.36 -0.88
C LEU A 56 4.60 11.37 -0.24
N VAL A 57 5.31 12.47 -0.45
CA VAL A 57 6.55 12.82 0.22
C VAL A 57 6.31 12.44 1.67
N GLN A 58 6.90 11.32 2.11
CA GLN A 58 6.76 10.89 3.49
C GLN A 58 7.21 12.11 4.30
N PRO A 59 6.38 12.72 5.15
CA PRO A 59 6.88 13.77 6.01
C PRO A 59 8.02 13.12 6.79
N ALA A 60 9.21 13.69 6.64
CA ALA A 60 10.44 13.17 7.22
C ALA A 60 10.15 12.66 8.63
N THR A 61 10.61 11.44 8.91
CA THR A 61 10.48 10.83 10.24
C THR A 61 10.96 11.83 11.29
N GLN A 62 10.40 11.75 12.49
CA GLN A 62 10.59 12.74 13.57
C GLN A 62 12.06 12.95 14.02
N GLN A 63 13.02 12.28 13.38
CA GLN A 63 14.46 12.38 13.57
C GLN A 63 15.08 13.58 12.81
N ASP A 64 14.57 13.95 11.63
CA ASP A 64 15.05 15.12 10.85
C ASP A 64 14.80 16.47 11.54
N LYS A 65 13.81 16.54 12.44
CA LYS A 65 13.45 17.79 13.13
C LYS A 65 14.43 18.19 14.22
N ILE A 66 15.27 17.27 14.70
CA ILE A 66 16.19 17.53 15.81
C ILE A 66 17.49 18.19 15.28
N GLU A 67 17.96 17.77 14.11
CA GLU A 67 19.22 18.28 13.52
C GLU A 67 19.10 19.75 13.07
N ALA A 68 17.96 20.14 12.50
CA ALA A 68 17.71 21.53 12.09
C ALA A 68 17.68 22.52 13.29
N GLY A 69 17.32 22.05 14.49
CA GLY A 69 17.27 22.88 15.69
C GLY A 69 18.65 23.21 16.28
N ILE A 70 19.62 22.31 16.12
CA ILE A 70 20.99 22.50 16.63
C ILE A 70 21.76 23.48 15.74
N ASP A 71 21.59 23.41 14.43
CA ASP A 71 22.28 24.27 13.46
C ASP A 71 21.92 25.76 13.66
N TYR A 72 20.63 26.06 13.89
CA TYR A 72 20.16 27.41 14.19
C TYR A 72 20.72 27.97 15.51
N LEU A 73 20.86 27.11 16.53
CA LEU A 73 21.41 27.50 17.84
C LEU A 73 22.90 27.81 17.76
N ILE A 74 23.65 27.08 16.92
CA ILE A 74 25.08 27.36 16.70
C ILE A 74 25.27 28.68 15.93
N MET A 75 24.42 28.98 14.94
CA MET A 75 24.50 30.24 14.18
C MET A 75 24.17 31.50 15.00
N LEU A 76 23.36 31.40 16.05
CA LEU A 76 23.04 32.53 16.93
C LEU A 76 24.09 32.78 18.03
N SER A 77 25.02 31.85 18.23
CA SER A 77 26.02 31.89 19.28
C SER A 77 27.41 32.41 18.84
N GLN A 78 27.52 32.96 17.63
CA GLN A 78 28.74 33.62 17.13
C GLN A 78 28.54 35.11 16.84
#